data_AF-A0A935QF92-F1
#
_entry.id   AF-A0A935QF92-F1
#
_cell.length_a   1.000
_cell.length_b   1.000
_cell.length_c   1.000
_cell.angle_alpha   90.00
_cell.angle_beta   90.00
_cell.angle_gamma   90.00
#
_symmetry.space_group_name_H-M   'P 1'
#
loop_
_entity.id
_entity.type
_entity.pdbx_description
1 polymer ?
#
loop_
_entity_poly.entity_id
_entity_poly.type
_entity_poly.pdbx_seq_one_letter_code
_entity_poly.pdbx_strand_id
1 'polypeptide(L)'
;MKSAARLLLPAILLAAVTALAAERVSVPVEAWLVSGPAPLALPAFHDEEPGKVALPDLLGFSARDIAGLRPREGADGWRRTATTGGAVKLESGGAAEAWLFTYVEAGRWVEPTLELEGKHPLKVWLDGKPVDLADKDGLRTATLKLEPGLRRLAVRTLRDPA
;
A
#
# COMPACT_ATOMS: atom_id res chain seq x y z
N MET A 1 -56.91 -54.97 -25.71
CA MET A 1 -56.64 -53.56 -26.08
C MET A 1 -55.25 -53.19 -25.57
N LYS A 2 -54.35 -52.77 -26.47
CA LYS A 2 -52.91 -52.56 -26.20
C LYS A 2 -52.72 -51.19 -25.54
N SER A 3 -52.16 -51.15 -24.34
CA SER A 3 -51.84 -49.90 -23.63
C SER A 3 -50.42 -49.47 -23.98
N ALA A 4 -50.28 -48.26 -24.52
CA ALA A 4 -49.03 -47.68 -25.00
C ALA A 4 -48.22 -47.09 -23.83
N ALA A 5 -46.99 -47.57 -23.63
CA ALA A 5 -46.04 -46.99 -22.70
C ALA A 5 -45.47 -45.69 -23.30
N ARG A 6 -45.77 -44.54 -22.68
CA ARG A 6 -45.12 -43.26 -22.98
C ARG A 6 -43.82 -43.16 -22.18
N LEU A 7 -42.69 -43.18 -22.88
CA LEU A 7 -41.38 -42.87 -22.33
C LEU A 7 -41.27 -41.33 -22.17
N LEU A 8 -41.24 -40.83 -20.94
CA LEU A 8 -40.91 -39.43 -20.63
C LEU A 8 -39.39 -39.33 -20.45
N LEU A 9 -38.72 -38.62 -21.36
CA LEU A 9 -37.31 -38.23 -21.19
C LEU A 9 -37.19 -37.28 -19.98
N PRO A 10 -36.22 -37.47 -19.07
CA PRO A 10 -35.89 -36.44 -18.09
C PRO A 10 -35.17 -35.29 -18.79
N ALA A 11 -35.76 -34.09 -18.69
CA ALA A 11 -35.11 -32.84 -19.03
C ALA A 11 -33.89 -32.67 -18.11
N ILE A 12 -32.69 -32.77 -18.69
CA ILE A 12 -31.44 -32.47 -17.99
C ILE A 12 -31.46 -30.97 -17.70
N LEU A 13 -31.60 -30.62 -16.41
CA LEU A 13 -31.41 -29.26 -15.91
C LEU A 13 -29.99 -28.81 -16.26
N LEU A 14 -29.87 -27.82 -17.14
CA LEU A 14 -28.66 -27.01 -17.27
C LEU A 14 -28.52 -26.21 -15.97
N ALA A 15 -27.66 -26.66 -15.06
CA ALA A 15 -27.23 -25.84 -13.94
C ALA A 15 -26.43 -24.66 -14.51
N ALA A 16 -27.04 -23.48 -14.50
CA ALA A 16 -26.34 -22.23 -14.78
C ALA A 16 -25.27 -22.04 -13.70
N VAL A 17 -24.01 -22.21 -14.08
CA VAL A 17 -22.87 -21.82 -13.24
C VAL A 17 -22.82 -20.29 -13.29
N THR A 18 -23.53 -19.64 -12.38
CA THR A 18 -23.34 -18.22 -12.10
C THR A 18 -22.00 -18.05 -11.42
N ALA A 19 -21.01 -17.55 -12.16
CA ALA A 19 -19.79 -17.02 -11.59
C ALA A 19 -20.17 -15.85 -10.67
N LEU A 20 -20.18 -16.08 -9.35
CA LEU A 20 -20.30 -15.01 -8.37
C LEU A 20 -19.07 -14.11 -8.52
N ALA A 21 -19.28 -12.93 -9.11
CA ALA A 21 -18.34 -11.83 -8.96
C ALA A 21 -18.30 -11.47 -7.47
N ALA A 22 -17.23 -11.87 -6.78
CA ALA A 22 -17.01 -11.47 -5.40
C ALA A 22 -16.96 -9.95 -5.33
N GLU A 23 -17.83 -9.35 -4.53
CA GLU A 23 -17.85 -7.92 -4.27
C GLU A 23 -16.48 -7.52 -3.68
N ARG A 24 -15.76 -6.63 -4.38
CA ARG A 24 -14.46 -6.14 -3.91
C ARG A 24 -14.70 -5.15 -2.77
N VAL A 25 -14.41 -5.58 -1.56
CA VAL A 25 -14.45 -4.72 -0.37
C VAL A 25 -13.19 -3.87 -0.34
N SER A 26 -13.34 -2.55 -0.39
CA SER A 26 -12.26 -1.59 -0.17
C SER A 26 -12.26 -1.14 1.28
N VAL A 27 -11.08 -1.14 1.91
CA VAL A 27 -10.89 -0.72 3.31
C VAL A 27 -9.91 0.47 3.31
N PRO A 28 -10.37 1.70 3.57
CA PRO A 28 -9.49 2.85 3.64
C PRO A 28 -8.61 2.76 4.89
N VAL A 29 -7.35 3.20 4.78
CA VAL A 29 -6.50 3.38 5.96
C VAL A 29 -6.88 4.69 6.64
N GLU A 30 -7.59 4.61 7.77
CA GLU A 30 -8.16 5.80 8.43
C GLU A 30 -7.13 6.68 9.15
N ALA A 31 -5.98 6.11 9.52
CA ALA A 31 -4.94 6.82 10.24
C ALA A 31 -3.57 6.21 10.01
N TRP A 32 -2.57 7.09 10.11
CA TRP A 32 -1.16 6.75 10.02
C TRP A 32 -0.41 7.30 11.22
N LEU A 33 0.60 6.57 11.67
CA LEU A 33 1.69 7.14 12.46
C LEU A 33 2.66 7.78 11.50
N VAL A 34 2.87 9.09 11.63
CA VAL A 34 3.71 9.87 10.74
C VAL A 34 4.92 10.37 11.52
N SER A 35 6.12 10.12 11.02
CA SER A 35 7.28 10.88 11.47
C SER A 35 7.16 12.26 10.83
N GLY A 36 7.18 13.33 11.62
CA GLY A 36 7.17 14.69 11.06
C GLY A 36 8.20 14.84 9.93
N PRO A 37 7.95 15.70 8.92
CA PRO A 37 8.83 15.80 7.78
C PRO A 37 10.23 16.20 8.24
N ALA A 38 11.17 15.28 8.07
CA ALA A 38 12.56 15.51 8.38
C ALA A 38 13.22 16.19 7.18
N PRO A 39 13.93 17.31 7.35
CA PRO A 39 14.69 17.92 6.27
C PRO A 39 15.61 16.89 5.62
N LEU A 40 15.54 16.78 4.30
CA LEU A 40 16.38 15.85 3.56
C LEU A 40 17.64 16.60 3.10
N ALA A 41 18.80 16.17 3.60
CA ALA A 41 20.08 16.63 3.07
C ALA A 41 20.28 16.04 1.67
N LEU A 42 20.18 16.88 0.65
CA LEU A 42 20.40 16.46 -0.73
C LEU A 42 21.90 16.25 -0.98
N PRO A 43 22.30 15.28 -1.82
CA PRO A 43 23.70 15.12 -2.22
C PRO A 43 24.26 16.39 -2.86
N ALA A 44 25.57 16.60 -2.69
CA ALA A 44 26.26 17.80 -3.20
C ALA A 44 26.05 18.03 -4.71
N PHE A 45 25.84 16.96 -5.49
CA PHE A 45 25.69 17.00 -6.95
C PHE A 45 24.23 16.80 -7.43
N HIS A 46 23.22 17.07 -6.59
CA HIS A 46 21.82 16.91 -6.99
C HIS A 46 21.39 17.82 -8.15
N ASP A 47 22.09 18.95 -8.34
CA ASP A 47 21.82 19.95 -9.37
C ASP A 47 22.81 19.92 -10.56
N GLU A 48 23.77 19.00 -10.61
CA GLU A 48 24.85 19.00 -11.61
C GLU A 48 24.72 17.88 -12.68
N GLU A 49 24.98 18.23 -13.93
CA GLU A 49 25.30 17.29 -15.03
C GLU A 49 26.83 17.27 -15.23
N PRO A 50 27.53 16.11 -15.33
CA PRO A 50 27.09 14.71 -15.18
C PRO A 50 27.33 14.15 -13.76
N GLY A 51 26.38 13.38 -13.22
CA GLY A 51 26.46 12.83 -11.85
C GLY A 51 25.19 13.01 -11.01
N LYS A 52 24.13 13.57 -11.62
CA LYS A 52 22.83 13.82 -11.00
C LYS A 52 22.27 12.58 -10.30
N VAL A 53 22.21 12.63 -8.97
CA VAL A 53 21.42 11.70 -8.16
C VAL A 53 20.02 12.28 -8.05
N ALA A 54 19.03 11.62 -8.64
CA ALA A 54 17.65 12.09 -8.59
C ALA A 54 17.04 11.79 -7.22
N LEU A 55 16.02 12.56 -6.83
CA LEU A 55 15.34 12.36 -5.55
C LEU A 55 14.82 10.91 -5.34
N PRO A 56 14.24 10.22 -6.34
CA PRO A 56 13.82 8.82 -6.19
C PRO A 56 14.97 7.86 -5.87
N ASP A 57 16.20 8.14 -6.30
CA ASP A 57 17.36 7.28 -6.05
C ASP A 57 17.68 7.21 -4.55
N LEU A 58 17.33 8.26 -3.80
CA LEU A 58 17.51 8.31 -2.34
C LEU A 58 16.57 7.32 -1.60
N LEU A 59 15.49 6.86 -2.24
CA LEU A 59 14.65 5.79 -1.69
C LEU A 59 15.35 4.43 -1.66
N GLY A 60 16.41 4.26 -2.44
CA GLY A 60 17.25 3.05 -2.45
C GLY A 60 17.99 2.82 -1.13
N PHE A 61 18.28 3.89 -0.38
CA PHE A 61 19.09 3.86 0.84
C PHE A 61 18.27 4.26 2.06
N SER A 62 18.14 3.40 3.07
CA SER A 62 17.53 3.75 4.35
C SER A 62 18.51 3.50 5.48
N ALA A 63 18.76 4.52 6.30
CA ALA A 63 19.55 4.37 7.53
C ALA A 63 18.75 3.73 8.68
N ARG A 64 17.42 3.59 8.53
CA ARG A 64 16.54 3.02 9.55
C ARG A 64 16.42 1.51 9.38
N ASP A 65 16.54 0.76 10.47
CA ASP A 65 16.15 -0.65 10.52
C ASP A 65 14.62 -0.79 10.50
N ILE A 66 14.06 -0.94 9.30
CA ILE A 66 12.60 -1.03 9.09
C ILE A 66 12.02 -2.32 9.67
N ALA A 67 12.82 -3.39 9.73
CA ALA A 67 12.39 -4.66 10.30
C ALA A 67 12.22 -4.57 11.83
N GLY A 68 13.10 -3.84 12.50
CA GLY A 68 13.04 -3.57 13.94
C GLY A 68 12.04 -2.47 14.34
N LEU A 69 11.71 -1.54 13.44
CA LEU A 69 10.90 -0.37 13.81
C LEU A 69 9.48 -0.74 14.28
N ARG A 70 9.08 -0.21 15.44
CA ARG A 70 7.73 -0.34 16.04
C ARG A 70 7.21 1.03 16.49
N PRO A 71 6.85 1.92 15.56
CA PRO A 71 6.34 3.25 15.91
C PRO A 71 5.14 3.18 16.84
N ARG A 72 5.10 4.11 17.78
CA ARG A 72 3.97 4.36 18.68
C ARG A 72 3.77 5.86 18.77
N GLU A 73 2.52 6.29 18.89
CA GLU A 73 2.19 7.70 19.07
C GLU A 73 2.93 8.29 20.28
N GLY A 74 3.54 9.46 20.09
CA GLY A 74 4.30 10.18 21.11
C GLY A 74 5.74 9.71 21.32
N ALA A 75 6.12 8.53 20.83
CA ALA A 75 7.51 8.06 20.86
C ALA A 75 8.28 8.60 19.64
N ASP A 76 9.55 8.96 19.80
CA ASP A 76 10.49 9.29 18.71
C ASP A 76 9.94 10.25 17.62
N GLY A 77 9.07 11.19 18.01
CA GLY A 77 8.47 12.15 17.09
C GLY A 77 7.35 11.61 16.19
N TRP A 78 6.84 10.39 16.45
CA TRP A 78 5.71 9.81 15.77
C TRP A 78 4.39 10.43 16.23
N ARG A 79 3.63 10.96 15.29
CA ARG A 79 2.30 11.53 15.53
C ARG A 79 1.25 10.69 14.83
N ARG A 80 0.13 10.41 15.51
CA ARG A 80 -1.04 9.86 14.83
C ARG A 80 -1.71 10.96 14.01
N THR A 81 -1.85 10.71 12.71
CA THR A 81 -2.49 11.61 11.75
C THR A 81 -3.64 10.87 11.10
N ALA A 82 -4.86 11.36 11.33
CA ALA A 82 -6.04 10.84 10.65
C ALA A 82 -5.98 11.20 9.16
N THR A 83 -6.52 10.33 8.31
CA THR A 83 -6.70 10.63 6.90
C THR A 83 -7.94 11.49 6.70
N THR A 84 -7.84 12.50 5.83
CA THR A 84 -8.99 13.27 5.38
C THR A 84 -9.29 12.86 3.94
N GLY A 85 -10.43 12.21 3.72
CA GLY A 85 -10.77 11.67 2.39
C GLY A 85 -9.78 10.60 1.88
N GLY A 86 -9.17 9.84 2.79
CA GLY A 86 -8.17 8.82 2.46
C GLY A 86 -6.74 9.35 2.26
N ALA A 87 -6.52 10.66 2.35
CA ALA A 87 -5.22 11.29 2.15
C ALA A 87 -4.56 11.73 3.47
N VAL A 88 -3.23 11.63 3.53
CA VAL A 88 -2.39 12.26 4.56
C VAL A 88 -1.67 13.46 3.94
N LYS A 89 -1.83 14.64 4.53
CA LYS A 89 -1.09 15.84 4.10
C LYS A 89 0.26 15.91 4.81
N LEU A 90 1.33 16.06 4.04
CA LEU A 90 2.68 16.26 4.54
C LEU A 90 3.09 17.72 4.32
N GLU A 91 3.18 18.49 5.40
CA GLU A 91 3.52 19.92 5.37
C GLU A 91 5.05 20.11 5.49
N SER A 92 5.74 20.64 4.48
CA SER A 92 7.13 21.08 4.65
C SER A 92 7.47 22.30 3.78
N GLY A 93 8.48 23.07 4.21
CA GLY A 93 8.98 24.25 3.47
C GLY A 93 10.02 23.94 2.38
N GLY A 94 10.44 22.67 2.23
CA GLY A 94 11.56 22.28 1.36
C GLY A 94 11.64 20.77 1.11
N ALA A 95 12.76 20.28 0.59
CA ALA A 95 13.01 18.85 0.44
C ALA A 95 12.92 18.14 1.79
N ALA A 96 12.06 17.14 1.87
CA ALA A 96 11.78 16.46 3.12
C ALA A 96 11.48 14.98 2.93
N GLU A 97 11.87 14.20 3.91
CA GLU A 97 11.46 12.81 4.05
C GLU A 97 10.33 12.70 5.08
N ALA A 98 9.34 11.88 4.78
CA ALA A 98 8.36 11.45 5.75
C ALA A 98 8.25 9.93 5.76
N TRP A 99 8.00 9.39 6.95
CA TRP A 99 7.62 8.00 7.14
C TRP A 99 6.19 7.94 7.62
N LEU A 100 5.42 7.03 7.02
CA LEU A 100 4.07 6.68 7.43
C LEU A 100 4.04 5.22 7.83
N PHE A 101 3.46 4.91 8.97
CA PHE A 101 3.31 3.56 9.49
C PHE A 101 1.86 3.31 9.87
N THR A 102 1.38 2.12 9.55
CA THR A 102 0.09 1.64 10.05
C THR A 102 0.18 0.14 10.33
N TYR A 103 -0.82 -0.37 11.04
CA TYR A 103 -0.93 -1.77 11.39
C TYR A 103 -2.20 -2.33 10.78
N VAL A 104 -2.08 -3.46 10.09
CA VAL A 104 -3.18 -4.15 9.43
C VAL A 104 -3.36 -5.49 10.10
N GLU A 105 -4.55 -5.76 10.62
CA GLU A 105 -4.88 -7.05 11.22
C GLU A 105 -5.60 -7.93 10.20
N ALA A 106 -5.08 -9.14 10.00
CA ALA A 106 -5.70 -10.14 9.14
C ALA A 106 -6.18 -11.32 10.00
N GLY A 107 -7.49 -11.61 9.98
CA GLY A 107 -8.04 -12.75 10.73
C GLY A 107 -7.71 -14.13 10.12
N ARG A 108 -7.30 -14.14 8.85
CA ARG A 108 -6.86 -15.33 8.10
C ARG A 108 -5.85 -14.90 7.04
N TRP A 109 -5.22 -15.88 6.39
CA TRP A 109 -4.40 -15.59 5.23
C TRP A 109 -5.23 -14.96 4.11
N VAL A 110 -4.80 -13.80 3.60
CA VAL A 110 -5.46 -13.06 2.52
C VAL A 110 -4.44 -12.31 1.67
N GLU A 111 -4.79 -12.05 0.41
CA GLU A 111 -3.97 -11.31 -0.55
C GLU A 111 -4.67 -10.05 -1.09
N PRO A 112 -4.89 -9.02 -0.26
CA PRO A 112 -5.50 -7.78 -0.74
C PRO A 112 -4.57 -7.00 -1.67
N THR A 113 -5.16 -6.20 -2.54
CA THR A 113 -4.43 -5.18 -3.31
C THR A 113 -4.30 -3.92 -2.46
N LEU A 114 -3.06 -3.49 -2.23
CA LEU A 114 -2.73 -2.15 -1.75
C LEU A 114 -2.86 -1.17 -2.91
N GLU A 115 -3.52 -0.05 -2.67
CA GLU A 115 -3.63 1.07 -3.60
C GLU A 115 -3.14 2.34 -2.88
N LEU A 116 -2.17 3.03 -3.47
CA LEU A 116 -1.61 4.28 -2.97
C LEU A 116 -1.60 5.32 -4.08
N GLU A 117 -2.27 6.43 -3.88
CA GLU A 117 -2.28 7.56 -4.81
C GLU A 117 -1.44 8.72 -4.26
N GLY A 118 -0.59 9.30 -5.12
CA GLY A 118 0.20 10.46 -4.71
C GLY A 118 1.21 10.91 -5.76
N LYS A 119 1.66 12.16 -5.64
CA LYS A 119 2.63 12.76 -6.57
C LYS A 119 4.09 12.57 -6.15
N HIS A 120 4.32 12.20 -4.89
CA HIS A 120 5.65 12.07 -4.33
C HIS A 120 6.24 10.68 -4.60
N PRO A 121 7.54 10.57 -4.92
CA PRO A 121 8.26 9.30 -4.89
C PRO A 121 8.08 8.61 -3.54
N LEU A 122 7.83 7.31 -3.55
CA LEU A 122 7.64 6.52 -2.34
C LEU A 122 8.15 5.09 -2.48
N LYS A 123 8.37 4.45 -1.34
CA LYS A 123 8.70 3.02 -1.22
C LYS A 123 7.91 2.42 -0.07
N VAL A 124 7.54 1.14 -0.21
CA VAL A 124 6.66 0.44 0.73
C VAL A 124 7.36 -0.79 1.28
N TRP A 125 7.09 -1.11 2.55
CA TRP A 125 7.51 -2.34 3.18
C TRP A 125 6.36 -2.99 3.94
N LEU A 126 6.31 -4.32 3.89
CA LEU A 126 5.45 -5.16 4.70
C LEU A 126 6.33 -5.96 5.67
N ASP A 127 6.15 -5.71 6.97
CA ASP A 127 6.93 -6.31 8.06
C ASP A 127 8.46 -6.15 7.91
N GLY A 128 8.88 -5.06 7.27
CA GLY A 128 10.29 -4.76 7.01
C GLY A 128 10.83 -5.29 5.69
N LYS A 129 10.05 -6.08 4.93
CA LYS A 129 10.42 -6.54 3.59
C LYS A 129 9.90 -5.56 2.54
N PRO A 130 10.71 -5.16 1.54
CA PRO A 130 10.27 -4.26 0.49
C PRO A 130 9.10 -4.87 -0.30
N VAL A 131 8.18 -4.02 -0.74
CA VAL A 131 7.05 -4.37 -1.60
C VAL A 131 7.27 -3.69 -2.95
N ASP A 132 7.23 -4.48 -4.02
CA ASP A 132 7.33 -3.96 -5.38
C ASP A 132 5.99 -3.38 -5.81
N LEU A 133 6.01 -2.10 -6.19
CA LEU A 133 4.82 -1.37 -6.63
C LEU A 133 4.78 -1.28 -8.15
N ALA A 134 3.62 -1.57 -8.73
CA ALA A 134 3.31 -1.17 -10.10
C ALA A 134 2.75 0.26 -10.08
N ASP A 135 3.35 1.18 -10.84
CA ASP A 135 2.87 2.56 -10.99
C ASP A 135 2.15 2.72 -12.33
N LYS A 136 0.92 3.24 -12.28
CA LYS A 136 0.14 3.61 -13.45
C LYS A 136 -0.53 4.95 -13.18
N ASP A 137 -0.10 5.99 -13.91
CA ASP A 137 -0.68 7.33 -13.86
C ASP A 137 -0.80 7.93 -12.44
N GLY A 138 0.16 7.62 -11.55
CA GLY A 138 0.18 8.11 -10.16
C GLY A 138 -0.56 7.24 -9.15
N LEU A 139 -1.25 6.19 -9.62
CA LEU A 139 -1.78 5.12 -8.79
C LEU A 139 -0.75 3.99 -8.68
N ARG A 140 -0.29 3.73 -7.45
CA ARG A 140 0.66 2.67 -7.14
C ARG A 140 -0.07 1.49 -6.51
N THR A 141 0.14 0.30 -7.06
CA THR A 141 -0.54 -0.91 -6.61
C THR A 141 0.41 -2.04 -6.29
N ALA A 142 0.07 -2.89 -5.32
CA ALA A 142 0.75 -4.15 -5.05
C ALA A 142 -0.16 -5.15 -4.35
N THR A 143 0.04 -6.44 -4.60
CA THR A 143 -0.61 -7.50 -3.82
C THR A 143 0.16 -7.72 -2.52
N LEU A 144 -0.51 -7.55 -1.38
CA LEU A 144 0.07 -7.79 -0.06
C LEU A 144 -0.24 -9.21 0.40
N LYS A 145 0.77 -10.00 0.75
CA LYS A 145 0.57 -11.33 1.34
C LYS A 145 0.44 -11.20 2.85
N LEU A 146 -0.79 -11.14 3.35
CA LEU A 146 -1.07 -10.99 4.78
C LEU A 146 -1.31 -12.35 5.41
N GLU A 147 -0.37 -12.79 6.24
CA GLU A 147 -0.59 -13.93 7.15
C GLU A 147 -1.50 -13.51 8.31
N PRO A 148 -2.16 -14.47 9.00
CA PRO A 148 -2.97 -14.17 10.17
C PRO A 148 -2.21 -13.37 11.24
N GLY A 149 -2.90 -12.41 11.85
CA GLY A 149 -2.38 -11.55 12.93
C GLY A 149 -2.10 -10.11 12.49
N LEU A 150 -1.41 -9.37 13.37
CA LEU A 150 -1.07 -7.97 13.16
C LEU A 150 0.18 -7.82 12.29
N ARG A 151 0.02 -7.17 11.14
CA ARG A 151 1.07 -6.92 10.15
C ARG A 151 1.41 -5.43 10.11
N ARG A 152 2.67 -5.09 9.81
CA ARG A 152 3.13 -3.70 9.75
C ARG A 152 3.31 -3.25 8.32
N LEU A 153 2.64 -2.16 7.96
CA LEU A 153 2.84 -1.49 6.69
C LEU A 153 3.61 -0.20 6.93
N ALA A 154 4.72 -0.03 6.22
CA ALA A 154 5.55 1.16 6.25
C ALA A 154 5.62 1.79 4.87
N VAL A 155 5.52 3.11 4.81
CA VAL A 155 5.71 3.91 3.60
C VAL A 155 6.76 4.96 3.91
N ARG A 156 7.75 5.08 3.05
CA ARG A 156 8.70 6.20 3.02
C ARG A 156 8.40 7.00 1.79
N THR A 157 8.31 8.31 1.93
CA THR A 157 8.10 9.21 0.80
C THR A 157 9.01 10.42 0.91
N LEU A 158 9.44 10.91 -0.26
CA LEU A 158 10.29 12.08 -0.39
C LEU A 158 9.48 13.17 -1.07
N ARG A 159 9.41 14.33 -0.44
CA ARG A 159 8.83 15.53 -1.04
C ARG A 159 9.95 16.28 -1.76
N ASP A 160 9.72 16.55 -3.04
CA ASP A 160 10.46 17.53 -3.82
C ASP A 160 9.79 18.91 -3.65
N PRO A 161 10.54 19.99 -3.34
CA PRO A 161 9.99 21.35 -3.34
C PRO A 161 9.82 21.95 -4.74
N ALA A 162 10.36 21.33 -5.79
CA ALA A 162 10.28 21.80 -7.17
C ALA A 162 8.90 21.58 -7.84
#